data_AF-A0A2D1SUB4-F1
#
_entry.id   AF-A0A2D1SUB4-F1
#
_cell.length_a   1.000
_cell.length_b   1.000
_cell.length_c   1.000
_cell.angle_alpha   90.00
_cell.angle_beta   90.00
_cell.angle_gamma   90.00
#
_symmetry.space_group_name_H-M   'P 1'
#
loop_
_entity.id
_entity.type
_entity.pdbx_description
1 polymer ?
#
loop_
_entity_poly.entity_id
_entity_poly.type
_entity_poly.pdbx_seq_one_letter_code
_entity_poly.pdbx_strand_id
1 'polypeptide(L)'
;MKSLTVEQKADLVDIAKMSYKLALEARIEKGDLFAIHDSRVHYLNESCYRISSLIYHIVKKEHGISDENNKVHHCLIQFGEGLNTRVYSHFINEVCGEYIDASIEQFNGRRSDLVLSPYENNEQYYKEVEEEKPLVTNAIRDEIEAYEKFSSKQQFNPLQELVIEKYINTKKKAMKKAMKKSSNARLKVIITIGLIPLTVTGLLFVFLPLYLTLHDVKWMIFACLFICVMIFSGYLLYKFRASDL
;
A
#
# COMPACT_ATOMS: atom_id res chain seq x y z
N MET A 1 1.42 -15.12 -20.07
CA MET A 1 0.48 -13.98 -20.05
C MET A 1 1.18 -12.76 -19.48
N LYS A 2 0.81 -11.55 -19.88
CA LYS A 2 1.45 -10.32 -19.39
C LYS A 2 0.76 -9.87 -18.09
N SER A 3 1.52 -9.74 -17.01
CA SER A 3 1.03 -9.13 -15.77
C SER A 3 0.80 -7.63 -15.96
N LEU A 4 -0.07 -7.04 -15.14
CA LEU A 4 -0.28 -5.60 -15.11
C LEU A 4 0.94 -4.92 -14.46
N THR A 5 1.41 -3.80 -15.02
CA THR A 5 2.45 -2.99 -14.34
C THR A 5 1.90 -2.37 -13.07
N VAL A 6 2.79 -1.92 -12.16
CA VAL A 6 2.39 -1.25 -10.92
C VAL A 6 1.55 0.00 -11.22
N GLU A 7 1.90 0.76 -12.25
CA GLU A 7 1.15 1.93 -12.70
C GLU A 7 -0.25 1.55 -13.20
N GLN A 8 -0.36 0.48 -13.99
CA GLN A 8 -1.65 -0.01 -14.48
C GLN A 8 -2.55 -0.48 -13.34
N LYS A 9 -2.00 -1.17 -12.34
CA LYS A 9 -2.74 -1.55 -11.12
C LYS A 9 -3.20 -0.32 -10.35
N ALA A 10 -2.32 0.67 -10.20
CA ALA A 10 -2.66 1.90 -9.48
C ALA A 10 -3.78 2.67 -10.18
N ASP A 11 -3.68 2.85 -11.50
CA ASP A 11 -4.72 3.52 -12.29
C ASP A 11 -6.05 2.76 -12.24
N LEU A 12 -6.02 1.43 -12.34
CA LEU A 12 -7.20 0.57 -12.21
C LEU A 12 -7.89 0.75 -10.85
N VAL A 13 -7.12 0.69 -9.76
CA VAL A 13 -7.61 0.90 -8.39
C VAL A 13 -8.23 2.28 -8.24
N ASP A 14 -7.53 3.32 -8.72
CA ASP A 14 -7.99 4.71 -8.60
C ASP A 14 -9.26 4.98 -9.38
N ILE A 15 -9.33 4.48 -10.61
CA ILE A 15 -10.52 4.59 -11.47
C ILE A 15 -11.69 3.87 -10.80
N ALA A 16 -11.51 2.63 -10.35
CA ALA A 16 -12.58 1.86 -9.72
C ALA A 16 -13.13 2.56 -8.47
N LYS A 17 -12.23 3.07 -7.60
CA LYS A 17 -12.63 3.81 -6.39
C LYS A 17 -13.35 5.11 -6.71
N MET A 18 -12.87 5.84 -7.71
CA MET A 18 -13.51 7.07 -8.17
C MET A 18 -14.92 6.79 -8.71
N SER A 19 -15.04 5.83 -9.62
CA SER A 19 -16.32 5.45 -10.23
C SER A 19 -17.31 4.95 -9.19
N TYR A 20 -16.87 4.14 -8.22
CA TYR A 20 -17.70 3.73 -7.08
C TYR A 20 -18.21 4.95 -6.29
N LYS A 21 -17.33 5.89 -5.97
CA LYS A 21 -17.69 7.08 -5.20
C LYS A 21 -18.70 7.96 -5.95
N LEU A 22 -18.51 8.17 -7.25
CA LEU A 22 -19.43 8.93 -8.09
C LEU A 22 -20.81 8.27 -8.16
N ALA A 23 -20.85 6.94 -8.30
CA ALA A 23 -22.10 6.18 -8.27
C ALA A 23 -22.80 6.28 -6.91
N LEU A 24 -22.04 6.13 -5.81
CA LEU A 24 -22.56 6.25 -4.46
C LEU A 24 -23.19 7.63 -4.20
N GLU A 25 -22.51 8.70 -4.60
CA GLU A 25 -23.02 10.07 -4.43
C GLU A 25 -24.27 10.32 -5.28
N ALA A 26 -24.29 9.85 -6.53
CA ALA A 26 -25.47 9.96 -7.37
C ALA A 26 -26.68 9.20 -6.77
N ARG A 27 -26.45 8.07 -6.09
CA ARG A 27 -27.50 7.36 -5.33
C ARG A 27 -27.97 8.16 -4.12
N ILE A 28 -27.05 8.78 -3.38
CA ILE A 28 -27.37 9.66 -2.24
C ILE A 28 -28.20 10.86 -2.69
N GLU A 29 -27.85 11.51 -3.80
CA GLU A 29 -28.61 12.64 -4.37
C GLU A 29 -30.04 12.22 -4.75
N LYS A 30 -30.22 11.00 -5.22
CA LYS A 30 -31.54 10.41 -5.53
C LYS A 30 -32.32 9.98 -4.29
N GLY A 31 -31.75 10.13 -3.09
CA GLY A 31 -32.40 9.77 -1.83
C GLY A 31 -32.38 8.28 -1.51
N ASP A 32 -31.46 7.51 -2.09
CA ASP A 32 -31.31 6.09 -1.75
C ASP A 32 -30.83 5.94 -0.29
N LEU A 33 -31.71 5.41 0.56
CA LEU A 33 -31.46 5.21 1.98
C LEU A 33 -30.32 4.22 2.24
N PHE A 34 -30.13 3.22 1.37
CA PHE A 34 -29.01 2.27 1.49
C PHE A 34 -27.69 2.98 1.19
N ALA A 35 -27.63 3.77 0.13
CA ALA A 35 -26.45 4.57 -0.19
C ALA A 35 -26.11 5.60 0.90
N ILE A 36 -27.12 6.22 1.51
CA ILE A 36 -26.93 7.11 2.66
C ILE A 36 -26.35 6.34 3.85
N HIS A 37 -26.84 5.12 4.11
CA HIS A 37 -26.32 4.29 5.18
C HIS A 37 -24.87 3.85 4.92
N ASP A 38 -24.56 3.44 3.70
CA ASP A 38 -23.22 3.08 3.23
C ASP A 38 -22.24 4.26 3.34
N SER A 39 -22.72 5.49 3.11
CA SER A 39 -21.88 6.70 3.24
C SER A 39 -21.53 7.07 4.68
N ARG A 40 -22.35 6.64 5.65
CA ARG A 40 -22.25 7.03 7.08
C ARG A 40 -21.48 6.03 7.92
N VAL A 41 -21.41 4.79 7.47
CA VAL A 41 -20.81 3.70 8.23
C VAL A 41 -19.58 3.19 7.50
N HIS A 42 -18.59 2.78 8.27
CA HIS A 42 -17.50 1.92 7.82
C HIS A 42 -18.05 0.55 7.34
N TYR A 43 -18.99 0.49 6.40
CA TYR A 43 -19.44 -0.77 5.81
C TYR A 43 -18.43 -1.19 4.74
N LEU A 44 -17.44 -1.93 5.25
CA LEU A 44 -16.27 -2.39 4.53
C LEU A 44 -16.62 -3.46 3.48
N ASN A 45 -17.66 -4.26 3.70
CA ASN A 45 -17.88 -5.50 2.94
C ASN A 45 -18.62 -5.28 1.61
N GLU A 46 -19.78 -4.62 1.62
CA GLU A 46 -20.53 -4.40 0.37
C GLU A 46 -19.78 -3.46 -0.56
N SER A 47 -19.14 -2.43 0.01
CA SER A 47 -18.27 -1.52 -0.74
C SER A 47 -17.09 -2.26 -1.36
N CYS A 48 -16.39 -3.14 -0.62
CA CYS A 48 -15.25 -3.86 -1.20
C CYS A 48 -15.67 -4.90 -2.24
N TYR A 49 -16.82 -5.55 -2.09
CA TYR A 49 -17.31 -6.48 -3.10
C TYR A 49 -17.74 -5.77 -4.39
N ARG A 50 -18.44 -4.63 -4.27
CA ARG A 50 -18.81 -3.78 -5.41
C ARG A 50 -17.58 -3.26 -6.14
N ILE A 51 -16.58 -2.75 -5.42
CA ILE A 51 -15.32 -2.28 -6.01
C ILE A 51 -14.57 -3.44 -6.68
N SER A 52 -14.47 -4.60 -6.03
CA SER A 52 -13.77 -5.76 -6.61
C SER A 52 -14.48 -6.29 -7.86
N SER A 53 -15.81 -6.28 -7.86
CA SER A 53 -16.62 -6.64 -9.04
C SER A 53 -16.48 -5.62 -10.17
N LEU A 54 -16.35 -4.34 -9.84
CA LEU A 54 -16.07 -3.29 -10.83
C LEU A 54 -14.67 -3.45 -11.43
N ILE A 55 -13.65 -3.74 -10.62
CA ILE A 55 -12.29 -4.04 -11.09
C ILE A 55 -12.30 -5.22 -12.06
N TYR A 56 -12.98 -6.30 -11.69
CA TYR A 56 -13.15 -7.46 -12.57
C TYR A 56 -13.71 -7.03 -13.93
N HIS A 57 -14.75 -6.18 -13.94
CA HIS A 57 -15.38 -5.70 -15.16
C HIS A 57 -14.42 -4.83 -16.02
N ILE A 58 -13.74 -3.86 -15.40
CA ILE A 58 -12.79 -2.97 -16.08
C ILE A 58 -11.65 -3.80 -16.69
N VAL A 59 -11.11 -4.76 -15.94
CA VAL A 59 -10.02 -5.63 -16.39
C VAL A 59 -10.43 -6.44 -17.62
N LYS A 60 -11.61 -7.04 -17.59
CA LYS A 60 -12.15 -7.79 -18.72
C LYS A 60 -12.34 -6.90 -19.96
N LYS A 61 -12.89 -5.69 -19.77
CA LYS A 61 -13.21 -4.75 -20.85
C LYS A 61 -11.97 -4.11 -21.48
N GLU A 62 -11.07 -3.56 -20.67
CA GLU A 62 -9.94 -2.73 -21.14
C GLU A 62 -8.68 -3.55 -21.43
N HIS A 63 -8.50 -4.68 -20.76
CA HIS A 63 -7.30 -5.50 -20.89
C HIS A 63 -7.56 -6.86 -21.55
N GLY A 64 -8.81 -7.20 -21.85
CA GLY A 64 -9.18 -8.45 -22.51
C GLY A 64 -8.78 -9.70 -21.72
N ILE A 65 -8.61 -9.58 -20.40
CA ILE A 65 -8.18 -10.69 -19.54
C ILE A 65 -9.36 -11.65 -19.34
N SER A 66 -9.10 -12.94 -19.52
CA SER A 66 -10.08 -14.01 -19.40
C SER A 66 -10.54 -14.23 -17.96
N ASP A 67 -11.73 -14.84 -17.79
CA ASP A 67 -12.29 -15.15 -16.47
C ASP A 67 -11.39 -16.09 -15.65
N GLU A 68 -10.62 -16.98 -16.30
CA GLU A 68 -9.63 -17.84 -15.64
C GLU A 68 -8.50 -17.07 -14.93
N ASN A 69 -8.19 -15.86 -15.41
CA ASN A 69 -7.06 -15.04 -14.94
C ASN A 69 -7.51 -13.72 -14.31
N ASN A 70 -8.79 -13.60 -14.02
CA ASN A 70 -9.40 -12.42 -13.43
C ASN A 70 -10.46 -12.94 -12.48
N LYS A 71 -10.14 -13.00 -11.20
CA LYS A 71 -10.97 -13.63 -10.18
C LYS A 71 -11.30 -12.64 -9.08
N VAL A 72 -12.43 -12.86 -8.42
CA VAL A 72 -12.77 -12.20 -7.17
C VAL A 72 -12.64 -13.25 -6.08
N HIS A 73 -12.03 -12.90 -4.97
CA HIS A 73 -11.94 -13.75 -3.80
C HIS A 73 -12.61 -13.08 -2.62
N HIS A 74 -13.33 -13.89 -1.85
CA HIS A 74 -13.65 -13.58 -0.47
C HIS A 74 -12.47 -14.01 0.42
N CYS A 75 -12.15 -13.22 1.43
CA CYS A 75 -11.12 -13.55 2.40
C CYS A 75 -11.45 -12.96 3.77
N LEU A 76 -10.76 -13.47 4.78
CA LEU A 76 -10.77 -12.92 6.12
C LEU A 76 -9.47 -12.16 6.39
N ILE A 77 -9.60 -10.97 6.98
CA ILE A 77 -8.48 -10.16 7.44
C ILE A 77 -8.54 -10.04 8.96
N GLN A 78 -7.44 -10.40 9.61
CA GLN A 78 -7.34 -10.46 11.06
C GLN A 78 -6.46 -9.32 11.59
N PHE A 79 -7.01 -8.46 12.46
CA PHE A 79 -6.28 -7.39 13.13
C PHE A 79 -6.38 -7.49 14.65
N GLY A 80 -5.24 -7.42 15.33
CA GLY A 80 -5.13 -7.46 16.79
C GLY A 80 -4.13 -8.51 17.25
N GLU A 81 -3.89 -8.56 18.56
CA GLU A 81 -3.04 -9.58 19.20
C GLU A 81 -3.82 -10.20 20.37
N GLY A 82 -3.76 -11.53 20.48
CA GLY A 82 -4.43 -12.30 21.54
C GLY A 82 -5.95 -12.16 21.55
N LEU A 83 -6.51 -11.84 22.73
CA LEU A 83 -7.97 -11.77 22.97
C LEU A 83 -8.68 -10.59 22.28
N ASN A 84 -7.92 -9.61 21.76
CA ASN A 84 -8.48 -8.43 21.08
C ASN A 84 -8.47 -8.55 19.56
N THR A 85 -8.29 -9.77 19.05
CA THR A 85 -8.28 -10.03 17.62
C THR A 85 -9.67 -9.82 17.03
N ARG A 86 -9.76 -8.97 16.01
CA ARG A 86 -10.95 -8.75 15.20
C ARG A 86 -10.74 -9.34 13.81
N VAL A 87 -11.75 -10.04 13.32
CA VAL A 87 -11.77 -10.64 11.98
C VAL A 87 -12.76 -9.87 11.12
N TYR A 88 -12.36 -9.57 9.90
CA TYR A 88 -13.16 -8.82 8.93
C TYR A 88 -13.26 -9.63 7.65
N SER A 89 -14.49 -9.82 7.18
CA SER A 89 -14.74 -10.28 5.82
C SER A 89 -14.28 -9.21 4.83
N HIS A 90 -13.69 -9.63 3.71
CA HIS A 90 -13.12 -8.72 2.73
C HIS A 90 -13.09 -9.35 1.34
N PHE A 91 -13.06 -8.51 0.30
CA PHE A 91 -13.01 -8.97 -1.08
C PHE A 91 -11.79 -8.38 -1.79
N ILE A 92 -11.09 -9.24 -2.55
CA ILE A 92 -9.89 -8.90 -3.31
C ILE A 92 -10.00 -9.46 -4.73
N ASN A 93 -9.23 -8.90 -5.66
CA ASN A 93 -9.10 -9.45 -7.00
C ASN A 93 -7.78 -10.21 -7.14
N GLU A 94 -7.80 -11.33 -7.87
CA GLU A 94 -6.58 -11.95 -8.40
C GLU A 94 -6.57 -11.74 -9.92
N VAL A 95 -5.58 -11.00 -10.42
CA VAL A 95 -5.43 -10.69 -11.84
C VAL A 95 -4.08 -11.18 -12.32
N CYS A 96 -4.06 -12.14 -13.25
CA CYS A 96 -2.85 -12.78 -13.76
C CYS A 96 -1.93 -13.33 -12.64
N GLY A 97 -2.50 -13.90 -11.57
CA GLY A 97 -1.73 -14.46 -10.45
C GLY A 97 -1.27 -13.45 -9.40
N GLU A 98 -1.72 -12.19 -9.48
CA GLU A 98 -1.35 -11.14 -8.53
C GLU A 98 -2.59 -10.54 -7.86
N TYR A 99 -2.52 -10.37 -6.54
CA TYR A 99 -3.60 -9.74 -5.78
C TYR A 99 -3.64 -8.23 -5.98
N ILE A 100 -4.85 -7.72 -6.20
CA ILE A 100 -5.19 -6.30 -6.24
C ILE A 100 -6.28 -6.07 -5.20
N ASP A 101 -6.00 -5.18 -4.26
CA ASP A 101 -6.93 -4.85 -3.19
C ASP A 101 -7.11 -3.34 -3.07
N ALA A 102 -8.11 -2.84 -3.78
CA ALA A 102 -8.42 -1.42 -3.83
C ALA A 102 -8.92 -0.84 -2.50
N SER A 103 -9.38 -1.69 -1.59
CA SER A 103 -10.08 -1.27 -0.39
C SER A 103 -9.28 -1.46 0.89
N ILE A 104 -8.13 -2.18 0.88
CA ILE A 104 -7.31 -2.50 2.05
C ILE A 104 -7.03 -1.32 3.00
N GLU A 105 -6.91 -0.10 2.48
CA GLU A 105 -6.65 1.10 3.27
C GLU A 105 -7.75 1.41 4.30
N GLN A 106 -8.93 0.81 4.17
CA GLN A 106 -10.03 0.91 5.13
C GLN A 106 -9.72 0.33 6.51
N PHE A 107 -8.65 -0.47 6.60
CA PHE A 107 -8.14 -0.99 7.86
C PHE A 107 -7.03 -0.10 8.47
N ASN A 108 -6.59 0.95 7.78
CA ASN A 108 -5.63 1.90 8.31
C ASN A 108 -6.21 2.62 9.54
N GLY A 109 -5.40 2.73 10.60
CA GLY A 109 -5.83 3.32 11.88
C GLY A 109 -6.52 2.35 12.84
N ARG A 110 -6.82 1.12 12.41
CA ARG A 110 -7.24 0.03 13.33
C ARG A 110 -6.06 -0.54 14.12
N ARG A 111 -4.86 -0.41 13.58
CA ARG A 111 -3.56 -0.62 14.21
C ARG A 111 -2.70 0.62 13.96
N SER A 112 -2.06 1.15 14.99
CA SER A 112 -1.27 2.40 14.90
C SER A 112 0.07 2.21 14.18
N ASP A 113 0.57 0.98 14.17
CA ASP A 113 1.84 0.56 13.56
C ASP A 113 1.71 0.17 12.09
N LEU A 114 0.50 -0.16 11.63
CA LEU A 114 0.26 -0.69 10.30
C LEU A 114 -0.23 0.37 9.31
N VAL A 115 0.40 0.40 8.14
CA VAL A 115 -0.08 1.18 6.99
C VAL A 115 -0.16 0.25 5.80
N LEU A 116 -1.39 -0.06 5.40
CA LEU A 116 -1.70 -0.87 4.24
C LEU A 116 -1.92 0.03 3.04
N SER A 117 -1.37 -0.40 1.91
CA SER A 117 -1.42 0.32 0.64
C SER A 117 -2.11 -0.57 -0.40
N PRO A 118 -3.10 -0.05 -1.14
CA PRO A 118 -3.76 -0.82 -2.21
C PRO A 118 -2.84 -1.09 -3.42
N TYR A 119 -1.63 -0.54 -3.42
CA TYR A 119 -0.64 -0.65 -4.49
C TYR A 119 0.50 -1.62 -4.14
N GLU A 120 0.47 -2.23 -2.96
CA GLU A 120 1.49 -3.15 -2.46
C GLU A 120 0.90 -4.56 -2.32
N ASN A 121 1.77 -5.58 -2.29
CA ASN A 121 1.32 -6.94 -1.98
C ASN A 121 1.01 -7.04 -0.46
N ASN A 122 -0.24 -7.34 -0.14
CA ASN A 122 -0.76 -7.48 1.22
C ASN A 122 -1.15 -8.92 1.55
N GLU A 123 -0.73 -9.90 0.74
CA GLU A 123 -1.11 -11.31 0.82
C GLU A 123 -0.94 -11.92 2.22
N GLN A 124 0.08 -11.50 2.97
CA GLN A 124 0.32 -11.96 4.34
C GLN A 124 -0.86 -11.72 5.30
N TYR A 125 -1.76 -10.79 4.97
CA TYR A 125 -2.91 -10.43 5.80
C TYR A 125 -4.20 -11.17 5.43
N TYR A 126 -4.23 -11.88 4.30
CA TYR A 126 -5.39 -12.63 3.86
C TYR A 126 -5.38 -14.05 4.44
N LYS A 127 -6.54 -14.46 4.96
CA LYS A 127 -6.82 -15.81 5.48
C LYS A 127 -8.07 -16.33 4.80
N GLU A 128 -8.20 -17.66 4.72
CA GLU A 128 -9.41 -18.31 4.21
C GLU A 128 -9.85 -17.72 2.87
N VAL A 129 -8.92 -17.72 1.89
CA VAL A 129 -9.16 -17.14 0.57
C VAL A 129 -10.01 -18.11 -0.25
N GLU A 130 -11.24 -17.71 -0.56
CA GLU A 130 -12.22 -18.50 -1.31
C GLU A 130 -12.58 -17.75 -2.59
N GLU A 131 -12.61 -18.45 -3.72
CA GLU A 131 -13.03 -17.85 -4.99
C GLU A 131 -14.54 -17.58 -4.97
N GLU A 132 -14.92 -16.35 -5.28
CA GLU A 132 -16.30 -15.90 -5.33
C GLU A 132 -16.61 -15.39 -6.75
N LYS A 133 -17.85 -15.57 -7.22
CA LYS A 133 -18.26 -15.00 -8.50
C LYS A 133 -18.37 -13.48 -8.38
N PRO A 134 -17.93 -12.67 -9.36
CA PRO A 134 -18.20 -11.24 -9.31
C PRO A 134 -19.71 -10.96 -9.29
N LEU A 135 -20.11 -9.83 -8.70
CA LEU A 135 -21.50 -9.37 -8.76
C LEU A 135 -21.95 -9.23 -10.21
N VAL A 136 -23.20 -9.63 -10.47
CA VAL A 136 -23.81 -9.49 -11.80
C VAL A 136 -23.83 -8.04 -12.23
N THR A 137 -23.67 -7.79 -13.54
CA THR A 137 -23.60 -6.43 -14.13
C THR A 137 -24.73 -5.52 -13.67
N ASN A 138 -25.95 -6.04 -13.52
CA ASN A 138 -27.09 -5.26 -13.06
C ASN A 138 -26.95 -4.75 -11.61
N ALA A 139 -26.24 -5.48 -10.74
CA ALA A 139 -26.05 -5.10 -9.35
C ALA A 139 -25.04 -3.94 -9.20
N ILE A 140 -24.08 -3.84 -10.12
CA ILE A 140 -23.05 -2.79 -10.17
C ILE A 140 -23.22 -1.83 -11.37
N ARG A 141 -24.45 -1.71 -11.89
CA ARG A 141 -24.72 -0.94 -13.11
C ARG A 141 -24.32 0.53 -12.96
N ASP A 142 -24.68 1.15 -11.84
CA ASP A 142 -24.39 2.57 -11.61
C ASP A 142 -22.87 2.83 -11.56
N GLU A 143 -22.09 1.91 -10.98
CA GLU A 143 -20.64 1.95 -10.95
C GLU A 143 -20.02 1.82 -12.34
N ILE A 144 -20.56 0.92 -13.16
CA ILE A 144 -20.15 0.76 -14.57
C ILE A 144 -20.46 2.02 -15.37
N GLU A 145 -21.67 2.58 -15.24
CA GLU A 145 -22.05 3.83 -15.90
C GLU A 145 -21.15 5.00 -15.48
N ALA A 146 -20.83 5.10 -14.18
CA ALA A 146 -19.91 6.12 -13.68
C ALA A 146 -18.49 5.95 -14.24
N TYR A 147 -18.02 4.70 -14.36
CA TYR A 147 -16.76 4.37 -15.01
C TYR A 147 -16.74 4.74 -16.49
N GLU A 148 -17.80 4.45 -17.24
CA GLU A 148 -17.88 4.77 -18.67
C GLU A 148 -17.88 6.29 -18.90
N LYS A 149 -18.56 7.06 -18.05
CA LYS A 149 -18.49 8.53 -18.08
C LYS A 149 -17.10 9.05 -17.76
N PHE A 150 -16.43 8.45 -16.79
CA PHE A 150 -15.09 8.85 -16.36
C PHE A 150 -14.02 8.56 -17.42
N SER A 151 -14.04 7.36 -18.00
CA SER A 151 -13.12 6.95 -19.07
C SER A 151 -13.33 7.74 -20.36
N SER A 152 -14.58 8.06 -20.72
CA SER A 152 -14.91 8.86 -21.90
C SER A 152 -14.71 10.37 -21.72
N LYS A 153 -14.28 10.84 -20.54
CA LYS A 153 -14.13 12.26 -20.18
C LYS A 153 -15.38 13.09 -20.47
N GLN A 154 -16.56 12.49 -20.34
CA GLN A 154 -17.81 13.23 -20.47
C GLN A 154 -17.97 14.24 -19.33
N GLN A 155 -18.73 15.31 -19.57
CA GLN A 155 -18.96 16.34 -18.55
C GLN A 155 -19.67 15.74 -17.33
N PHE A 156 -19.06 15.98 -16.17
CA PHE A 156 -19.63 15.67 -14.87
C PHE A 156 -20.48 16.83 -14.37
N ASN A 157 -21.45 16.55 -13.50
CA ASN A 157 -22.15 17.62 -12.82
C ASN A 157 -21.20 18.32 -11.80
N PRO A 158 -21.52 19.55 -11.34
CA PRO A 158 -20.63 20.29 -10.43
C PRO A 158 -20.30 19.57 -9.11
N LEU A 159 -21.21 18.74 -8.59
CA LEU A 159 -20.95 17.97 -7.36
C LEU A 159 -19.92 16.86 -7.62
N GLN A 160 -20.07 16.16 -8.74
CA GLN A 160 -19.15 15.12 -9.21
C GLN A 160 -17.76 15.69 -9.53
N GLU A 161 -17.69 16.89 -10.13
CA GLU A 161 -16.41 17.59 -10.34
C GLU A 161 -15.70 17.90 -9.03
N LEU A 162 -16.43 18.42 -8.03
CA LEU A 162 -15.89 18.70 -6.70
C LEU A 162 -15.38 17.43 -6.00
N VAL A 163 -16.03 16.30 -6.26
CA VAL A 163 -15.67 15.00 -5.70
C VAL A 163 -14.41 14.45 -6.33
N ILE A 164 -14.30 14.58 -7.66
CA ILE A 164 -13.09 14.26 -8.43
C ILE A 164 -11.93 15.13 -7.92
N GLU A 165 -12.13 16.43 -7.79
CA GLU A 165 -11.10 17.36 -7.34
C GLU A 165 -10.65 17.03 -5.90
N LYS A 166 -11.60 16.81 -4.99
CA LYS A 166 -11.33 16.42 -3.60
C LYS A 166 -10.54 15.12 -3.53
N TYR A 167 -10.86 14.13 -4.36
CA TYR A 167 -10.13 12.87 -4.41
C TYR A 167 -8.71 13.05 -4.93
N ILE A 168 -8.52 13.74 -6.06
CA ILE A 168 -7.21 14.02 -6.64
C ILE A 168 -6.32 14.74 -5.62
N ASN A 169 -6.87 15.75 -4.95
CA ASN A 169 -6.15 16.50 -3.91
C ASN A 169 -5.81 15.63 -2.69
N THR A 170 -6.72 14.73 -2.28
CA THR A 170 -6.49 13.78 -1.19
C THR A 170 -5.40 12.77 -1.56
N LYS A 171 -5.44 12.19 -2.76
CA LYS A 171 -4.42 11.28 -3.30
C LYS A 171 -3.05 11.95 -3.33
N LYS A 172 -2.95 13.16 -3.87
CA LYS A 172 -1.70 13.94 -3.88
C LYS A 172 -1.15 14.16 -2.47
N LYS A 173 -2.00 14.45 -1.48
CA LYS A 173 -1.59 14.61 -0.07
C LYS A 173 -1.14 13.29 0.54
N ALA A 174 -1.88 12.20 0.34
CA ALA A 174 -1.56 10.87 0.86
C ALA A 174 -0.23 10.37 0.29
N MET A 175 -0.01 10.50 -1.02
CA MET A 175 1.24 10.14 -1.69
C MET A 175 2.42 10.96 -1.15
N LYS A 176 2.28 12.29 -0.99
CA LYS A 176 3.30 13.14 -0.35
C LYS A 176 3.60 12.70 1.08
N LYS A 177 2.58 12.32 1.86
CA LYS A 177 2.74 11.85 3.24
C LYS A 177 3.44 10.49 3.31
N ALA A 178 3.09 9.55 2.43
CA ALA A 178 3.74 8.25 2.31
C ALA A 178 5.22 8.41 1.90
N MET A 179 5.50 9.25 0.90
CA MET A 179 6.87 9.59 0.49
C MET A 179 7.67 10.23 1.64
N LYS A 180 7.07 11.16 2.40
CA LYS A 180 7.72 11.78 3.57
C LYS A 180 7.96 10.78 4.70
N LYS A 181 7.01 9.87 4.98
CA LYS A 181 7.15 8.83 6.01
C LYS A 181 8.24 7.82 5.63
N SER A 182 8.27 7.39 4.38
CA SER A 182 9.33 6.52 3.83
C SER A 182 10.70 7.19 3.89
N SER A 183 10.80 8.46 3.46
CA SER A 183 12.04 9.24 3.54
C SER A 183 12.53 9.40 4.99
N ASN A 184 11.64 9.72 5.94
CA ASN A 184 11.99 9.81 7.36
C ASN A 184 12.43 8.47 7.95
N ALA A 185 11.81 7.35 7.55
CA ALA A 185 12.22 6.01 7.99
C ALA A 185 13.62 5.67 7.45
N ARG A 186 13.87 5.95 6.17
CA ARG A 186 15.20 5.79 5.54
C ARG A 186 16.26 6.66 6.23
N LEU A 187 15.93 7.92 6.55
CA LEU A 187 16.81 8.85 7.25
C LEU A 187 17.16 8.36 8.65
N LYS A 188 16.19 7.84 9.42
CA LYS A 188 16.47 7.24 10.73
C LYS A 188 17.45 6.07 10.62
N VAL A 189 17.25 5.17 9.66
CA VAL A 189 18.17 4.04 9.42
C VAL A 189 19.57 4.54 9.05
N ILE A 190 19.69 5.55 8.20
CA ILE A 190 20.98 6.16 7.83
C ILE A 190 21.68 6.76 9.06
N ILE A 191 20.96 7.53 9.88
CA ILE A 191 21.50 8.15 11.09
C ILE A 191 21.96 7.10 12.09
N THR A 192 21.15 6.07 12.35
CA THR A 192 21.50 4.99 13.28
C THR A 192 22.73 4.22 12.79
N ILE A 193 22.79 3.86 11.51
CA ILE A 193 23.97 3.18 10.94
C ILE A 193 25.20 4.10 10.97
N GLY A 194 25.06 5.40 10.72
CA GLY A 194 26.16 6.36 10.77
C GLY A 194 26.70 6.65 12.18
N LEU A 195 25.85 6.57 13.21
CA LEU A 195 26.25 6.79 14.61
C LEU A 195 27.02 5.61 15.20
N ILE A 196 26.83 4.39 14.69
CA ILE A 196 27.53 3.19 15.20
C ILE A 196 29.06 3.30 15.00
N PRO A 197 29.60 3.60 13.80
CA PRO A 197 31.04 3.81 13.62
C PRO A 197 31.59 4.94 14.50
N LEU A 198 30.84 6.03 14.68
CA LEU A 198 31.25 7.18 15.50
C LEU A 198 31.34 6.81 16.98
N THR A 199 30.34 6.10 17.51
CA THR A 199 30.33 5.63 18.90
C THR A 199 31.41 4.57 19.14
N VAL A 200 31.60 3.63 18.22
CA VAL A 200 32.68 2.63 18.29
C VAL A 200 34.05 3.29 18.23
N THR A 201 34.25 4.28 17.34
CA THR A 201 35.52 5.01 17.24
C THR A 201 35.78 5.83 18.50
N GLY A 202 34.76 6.50 19.05
CA GLY A 202 34.88 7.26 20.29
C GLY A 202 35.20 6.37 21.50
N LEU A 203 34.54 5.22 21.63
CA LEU A 203 34.84 4.23 22.66
C LEU A 203 36.27 3.69 22.49
N LEU A 204 36.69 3.35 21.28
CA LEU A 204 38.06 2.95 21.01
C LEU A 204 39.03 4.07 21.40
N PHE A 205 38.78 5.33 21.07
CA PHE A 205 39.68 6.43 21.43
C PHE A 205 39.85 6.62 22.94
N VAL A 206 38.81 6.32 23.73
CA VAL A 206 38.83 6.42 25.21
C VAL A 206 39.47 5.19 25.84
N PHE A 207 39.09 3.99 25.41
CA PHE A 207 39.51 2.74 26.06
C PHE A 207 40.83 2.19 25.52
N LEU A 208 41.18 2.48 24.26
CA LEU A 208 42.41 1.98 23.64
C LEU A 208 43.68 2.51 24.32
N PRO A 209 43.81 3.79 24.73
CA PRO A 209 44.97 4.26 25.48
C PRO A 209 45.10 3.58 26.85
N LEU A 210 43.98 3.37 27.55
CA LEU A 210 43.91 2.65 28.83
C LEU A 210 44.27 1.16 28.69
N TYR A 211 43.95 0.55 27.55
CA TYR A 211 44.25 -0.84 27.27
C TYR A 211 45.69 -1.04 26.75
N LEU A 212 46.18 -0.14 25.91
CA LEU A 212 47.54 -0.19 25.35
C LEU A 212 48.63 0.11 26.40
N THR A 213 48.32 0.86 27.46
CA THR A 213 49.24 1.00 28.60
C THR A 213 49.39 -0.30 29.40
N LEU A 214 48.48 -1.28 29.22
CA LEU A 214 48.50 -2.57 29.89
C LEU A 214 49.04 -3.73 29.02
N HIS A 215 49.10 -3.58 27.68
CA HIS A 215 49.46 -4.69 26.78
C HIS A 215 50.26 -4.27 25.53
N ASP A 216 51.26 -5.08 25.16
CA ASP A 216 52.24 -4.83 24.09
C ASP A 216 51.66 -4.57 22.68
N VAL A 217 52.43 -3.78 21.91
CA VAL A 217 52.27 -3.18 20.56
C VAL A 217 51.50 -3.97 19.48
N LYS A 218 51.33 -5.30 19.60
CA LYS A 218 50.64 -6.15 18.61
C LYS A 218 49.16 -5.75 18.39
N TRP A 219 48.52 -5.12 19.36
CA TRP A 219 47.12 -4.71 19.29
C TRP A 219 46.88 -3.44 18.45
N MET A 220 47.91 -2.61 18.26
CA MET A 220 47.81 -1.41 17.43
C MET A 220 47.59 -1.76 15.93
N ILE A 221 48.17 -2.88 15.48
CA ILE A 221 47.98 -3.41 14.13
C ILE A 221 46.54 -3.91 13.93
N PHE A 222 45.96 -4.56 14.95
CA PHE A 222 44.56 -4.98 14.91
C PHE A 222 43.58 -3.80 14.89
N ALA A 223 43.87 -2.73 15.64
CA ALA A 223 43.06 -1.51 15.60
C ALA A 223 43.08 -0.84 14.21
N CYS A 224 44.24 -0.76 13.57
CA CYS A 224 44.34 -0.25 12.19
C CYS A 224 43.58 -1.13 11.18
N LEU A 225 43.72 -2.46 11.26
CA LEU A 225 42.97 -3.38 10.39
C LEU A 225 41.45 -3.26 10.59
N PHE A 226 40.99 -3.12 11.84
CA PHE A 226 39.58 -2.95 12.15
C PHE A 226 39.02 -1.65 11.57
N ILE A 227 39.76 -0.54 11.65
CA ILE A 227 39.36 0.74 11.05
C ILE A 227 39.28 0.61 9.52
N CYS A 228 40.24 -0.06 8.87
CA CYS A 228 40.19 -0.30 7.42
C CYS A 228 38.96 -1.12 7.01
N VAL A 229 38.61 -2.17 7.78
CA VAL A 229 37.42 -2.99 7.53
C VAL A 229 36.13 -2.17 7.70
N MET A 230 36.06 -1.31 8.71
CA MET A 230 34.91 -0.43 8.96
C MET A 230 34.71 0.57 7.81
N ILE A 231 35.79 1.18 7.32
CA ILE A 231 35.74 2.12 6.18
C ILE A 231 35.30 1.39 4.90
N PHE A 232 35.86 0.21 4.63
CA PHE A 232 35.52 -0.57 3.43
C PHE A 232 34.06 -1.07 3.47
N SER A 233 33.58 -1.49 4.64
CA SER A 233 32.19 -1.92 4.85
C SER A 233 31.20 -0.76 4.68
N GLY A 234 31.55 0.44 5.19
CA GLY A 234 30.77 1.65 4.97
C GLY A 234 30.70 2.06 3.50
N TYR A 235 31.81 1.93 2.76
CA TYR A 235 31.85 2.19 1.32
C TYR A 235 30.99 1.20 0.52
N LEU A 236 31.03 -0.10 0.85
CA LEU A 236 30.18 -1.11 0.21
C LEU A 236 28.70 -0.86 0.47
N LEU A 237 28.31 -0.56 1.71
CA LEU A 237 26.93 -0.21 2.06
C LEU A 237 26.44 1.04 1.31
N TYR A 238 27.31 2.03 1.10
CA TYR A 238 26.99 3.20 0.27
C TYR A 238 26.80 2.83 -1.20
N LYS A 239 27.71 2.03 -1.77
CA LYS A 239 27.68 1.64 -3.18
C LYS A 239 26.48 0.76 -3.54
N PHE A 240 26.12 -0.22 -2.70
CA PHE A 240 24.94 -1.07 -2.92
C PHE A 240 23.61 -0.31 -2.76
N ARG A 241 23.58 0.76 -1.96
CA ARG A 241 22.36 1.55 -1.78
C ARG A 241 22.12 2.56 -2.90
N ALA A 242 23.16 2.90 -3.66
CA ALA A 242 23.06 3.78 -4.82
C ALA A 242 22.66 3.04 -6.12
N SER A 243 22.71 1.71 -6.16
CA SER A 243 22.26 0.92 -7.31
C SER A 243 20.76 0.59 -7.29
N ASP A 244 20.09 0.78 -6.15
CA ASP A 244 18.65 0.51 -5.96
C ASP A 244 17.79 1.80 -5.96
N LEU A 245 18.35 2.91 -6.46
CA LEU A 245 17.71 4.21 -6.70
C LEU A 245 17.71 4.52 -8.20
#